data_AF-A0A2V6JAX9-F1
#
_entry.id   AF-A0A2V6JAX9-F1
#
_cell.length_a   1.000
_cell.length_b   1.000
_cell.length_c   1.000
_cell.angle_alpha   90.00
_cell.angle_beta   90.00
_cell.angle_gamma   90.00
#
_symmetry.space_group_name_H-M   'P 1'
#
loop_
_entity.id
_entity.type
_entity.pdbx_description
1 polymer ?
#
loop_
_entity_poly.entity_id
_entity_poly.type
_entity_poly.pdbx_seq_one_letter_code
_entity_poly.pdbx_strand_id
1 'polypeptide(L)'
;FTGTNAGRFEHLPEWLTFLRMPTFGAIPVWVKILCAITMAAGTAAGGWRIIRTLGHKLVKLQPVHGFAAETSAALIIQTASVYGIPLSTTHVISTSIMGVGAAKRFSGVKWMVVERIIWAWILTLPATGIIGFILARAAVAFE
;
A
#
# COMPACT_ATOMS: atom_id res chain seq x y z
N PHE A 1 4.19 19.91 -0.20
CA PHE A 1 3.23 20.68 -1.03
C PHE A 1 2.17 21.39 -0.19
N THR A 2 1.27 20.70 0.53
CA THR A 2 0.24 21.37 1.38
C THR A 2 0.83 22.29 2.45
N GLY A 3 1.83 21.83 3.21
CA GLY A 3 2.55 22.68 4.17
C GLY A 3 3.43 23.77 3.52
N THR A 4 3.92 23.52 2.30
CA THR A 4 4.73 24.50 1.54
C THR A 4 3.85 25.63 1.01
N ASN A 5 2.67 25.31 0.46
CA ASN A 5 1.70 26.31 0.00
C ASN A 5 1.01 27.06 1.15
N ALA A 6 0.92 26.45 2.33
CA ALA A 6 0.40 27.11 3.52
C ALA A 6 1.43 28.07 4.18
N GLY A 7 2.59 28.32 3.54
CA GLY A 7 3.65 29.20 4.06
C GLY A 7 4.38 28.64 5.30
N ARG A 8 4.01 27.46 5.81
CA ARG A 8 4.54 26.90 7.08
C ARG A 8 6.02 26.58 7.07
N PHE A 9 6.65 26.57 5.90
CA PHE A 9 8.05 26.19 5.75
C PHE A 9 8.97 27.35 5.35
N GLU A 10 8.46 28.58 5.21
CA GLU A 10 9.22 29.74 4.71
C GLU A 10 10.33 30.22 5.66
N HIS A 11 10.15 30.02 6.97
CA HIS A 11 11.06 30.44 8.03
C HIS A 11 12.02 29.33 8.49
N LEU A 12 12.07 28.20 7.77
CA LEU A 12 12.98 27.09 8.11
C LEU A 12 14.46 27.43 7.82
N PRO A 13 15.39 27.01 8.68
CA PRO A 13 16.84 27.15 8.44
C PRO A 13 17.29 26.35 7.21
N GLU A 14 18.42 26.73 6.59
CA GLU A 14 18.84 26.20 5.28
C GLU A 14 18.94 24.67 5.21
N TRP A 15 19.33 24.01 6.31
CA TRP A 15 19.45 22.56 6.38
C TRP A 15 18.10 21.81 6.38
N LEU A 16 16.97 22.49 6.61
CA LEU A 16 15.61 21.94 6.53
C LEU A 16 14.90 22.28 5.21
N THR A 17 15.58 22.93 4.27
CA THR A 17 15.00 23.36 2.99
C THR A 17 14.45 22.19 2.17
N PHE A 18 14.95 20.95 2.38
CA PHE A 18 14.44 19.75 1.74
C PHE A 18 12.96 19.43 2.06
N LEU A 19 12.40 20.01 3.13
CA LEU A 19 10.97 19.91 3.48
C LEU A 19 10.08 20.78 2.59
N ARG A 20 10.65 21.77 1.90
CA ARG A 20 9.92 22.61 0.93
C ARG A 20 9.79 21.86 -0.40
N MET A 21 8.56 21.58 -0.80
CA MET A 21 8.25 20.95 -2.09
C MET A 21 7.31 21.86 -2.89
N PRO A 22 7.86 22.76 -3.74
CA PRO A 22 7.10 23.80 -4.44
C PRO A 22 6.30 23.25 -5.63
N THR A 23 6.67 22.09 -6.18
CA THR A 23 5.95 21.43 -7.27
C THR A 23 5.68 19.97 -6.94
N PHE A 24 4.50 19.46 -7.32
CA PHE A 24 4.14 18.05 -7.11
C PHE A 24 4.93 17.07 -8.01
N GLY A 25 5.54 17.56 -9.10
CA GLY A 25 6.12 16.70 -10.14
C GLY A 25 7.54 16.19 -9.88
N ALA A 26 8.30 16.81 -8.98
CA ALA A 26 9.72 16.51 -8.78
C ALA A 26 9.97 15.93 -7.38
N ILE A 27 9.69 14.63 -7.21
CA ILE A 27 10.08 13.90 -5.99
C ILE A 27 11.61 13.72 -5.99
N PRO A 28 12.34 14.18 -4.95
CA PRO A 28 13.80 14.04 -4.89
C PRO A 28 14.25 12.58 -4.94
N VAL A 29 15.37 12.32 -5.61
CA VAL A 29 15.89 10.94 -5.80
C VAL A 29 16.21 10.26 -4.47
N TRP A 30 16.75 10.99 -3.49
CA TRP A 30 17.04 10.43 -2.17
C TRP A 30 15.79 9.93 -1.44
N VAL A 31 14.63 10.59 -1.62
CA VAL A 31 13.35 10.14 -1.05
C VAL A 31 12.94 8.82 -1.70
N LYS A 32 13.05 8.72 -3.03
CA LYS A 32 12.73 7.48 -3.76
C LYS A 32 13.58 6.31 -3.29
N ILE A 33 14.90 6.53 -3.13
CA ILE A 33 15.84 5.51 -2.64
C ILE A 33 15.51 5.12 -1.21
N LEU A 34 15.28 6.09 -0.33
CA LEU A 34 14.95 5.83 1.07
C LEU A 34 13.64 5.03 1.19
N CYS A 35 12.58 5.42 0.48
CA CYS A 35 11.34 4.66 0.41
C CYS A 35 11.56 3.23 -0.08
N ALA A 36 12.34 3.03 -1.16
CA ALA A 36 12.63 1.71 -1.69
C ALA A 36 13.36 0.82 -0.67
N ILE A 37 14.37 1.36 0.02
CA ILE A 37 15.11 0.64 1.08
C ILE A 37 14.18 0.29 2.24
N THR A 38 13.36 1.24 2.70
CA THR A 38 12.41 0.99 3.79
C THR A 38 11.38 -0.08 3.41
N MET A 39 10.85 -0.05 2.18
CA MET A 39 9.93 -1.08 1.68
C MET A 39 10.60 -2.46 1.59
N ALA A 40 11.84 -2.53 1.08
CA ALA A 40 12.61 -3.77 1.01
C ALA A 40 12.89 -4.34 2.41
N ALA A 41 13.34 -3.49 3.34
CA ALA A 41 13.60 -3.87 4.72
C ALA A 41 12.34 -4.38 5.43
N GLY A 42 11.21 -3.69 5.28
CA GLY A 42 9.92 -4.12 5.84
C GLY A 42 9.45 -5.46 5.28
N THR A 43 9.64 -5.68 3.98
CA THR A 43 9.31 -6.95 3.32
C THR A 43 10.17 -8.09 3.86
N ALA A 44 11.48 -7.87 4.00
CA ALA A 44 12.41 -8.86 4.54
C ALA A 44 12.12 -9.21 6.01
N ALA A 45 11.79 -8.22 6.84
CA ALA A 45 11.55 -8.42 8.27
C ALA A 45 10.17 -9.04 8.59
N GLY A 46 9.12 -8.72 7.83
CA GLY A 46 7.73 -9.03 8.20
C GLY A 46 6.87 -9.69 7.13
N GLY A 47 7.33 -9.76 5.89
CA GLY A 47 6.50 -10.19 4.75
C GLY A 47 6.06 -11.66 4.81
N TRP A 48 6.82 -12.52 5.50
CA TRP A 48 6.59 -13.97 5.50
C TRP A 48 5.20 -14.40 5.99
N ARG A 49 4.63 -13.70 6.98
CA ARG A 49 3.28 -14.03 7.50
C ARG A 49 2.20 -13.77 6.45
N ILE A 50 2.36 -12.70 5.66
CA ILE A 50 1.44 -12.33 4.59
C ILE A 50 1.56 -13.34 3.44
N ILE A 51 2.79 -13.64 3.02
CA ILE A 51 3.08 -14.62 1.96
C ILE A 51 2.46 -15.98 2.30
N ARG A 52 2.64 -16.45 3.55
CA ARG A 52 2.04 -17.71 4.02
C ARG A 52 0.50 -17.67 4.00
N THR A 53 -0.09 -16.53 4.32
CA THR A 53 -1.56 -16.38 4.35
C THR A 53 -2.13 -16.41 2.93
N LEU A 54 -1.56 -15.63 2.01
CA LEU A 54 -2.02 -15.58 0.62
C LEU A 54 -1.71 -16.87 -0.15
N GLY A 55 -0.53 -17.45 0.03
CA GLY A 55 -0.08 -18.61 -0.75
C GLY A 55 -0.56 -19.98 -0.28
N HIS A 56 -0.88 -20.12 1.01
CA HIS A 56 -1.30 -21.41 1.57
C HIS A 56 -2.66 -21.38 2.28
N LYS A 57 -3.01 -20.28 2.97
CA LYS A 57 -4.27 -20.21 3.73
C LYS A 57 -5.47 -19.77 2.90
N LEU A 58 -5.28 -18.93 1.89
CA LEU A 58 -6.36 -18.40 1.05
C LEU A 58 -6.72 -19.36 -0.09
N VAL A 59 -5.73 -19.73 -0.90
CA VAL A 59 -5.83 -20.68 -2.02
C VAL A 59 -4.54 -21.50 -2.06
N LYS A 60 -4.62 -22.80 -2.38
CA LYS A 60 -3.42 -23.62 -2.61
C LYS A 60 -2.82 -23.29 -3.98
N LEU A 61 -1.88 -22.35 -4.01
CA LEU A 61 -1.23 -21.91 -5.25
C LEU A 61 -0.26 -22.97 -5.77
N GLN A 62 -0.40 -23.31 -7.04
CA GLN A 62 0.63 -23.99 -7.83
C GLN A 62 1.37 -22.95 -8.68
N PRO A 63 2.62 -23.20 -9.12
CA PRO A 63 3.41 -22.21 -9.85
C PRO A 63 2.67 -21.57 -11.05
N VAL A 64 1.93 -22.35 -11.84
CA VAL A 64 1.14 -21.85 -12.97
C VAL A 64 0.04 -20.86 -12.55
N HIS A 65 -0.59 -21.10 -11.39
CA HIS A 65 -1.61 -20.20 -10.84
C HIS A 65 -0.99 -18.94 -10.26
N GLY A 66 0.18 -19.06 -9.65
CA GLY A 66 0.98 -17.91 -9.21
C GLY A 66 1.34 -17.01 -10.38
N PHE A 67 1.86 -17.58 -11.47
CA PHE A 67 2.18 -16.83 -12.68
C PHE A 67 0.96 -16.09 -13.26
N ALA A 68 -0.19 -16.76 -13.35
CA ALA A 68 -1.43 -16.14 -13.83
C ALA A 68 -1.90 -14.98 -12.93
N ALA A 69 -1.82 -15.16 -11.60
CA ALA A 69 -2.20 -14.13 -10.64
C ALA A 69 -1.27 -12.90 -10.70
N GLU A 70 0.05 -13.13 -10.72
CA GLU A 70 1.06 -12.07 -10.80
C GLU A 70 0.99 -11.31 -12.13
N THR A 71 0.77 -12.01 -13.24
CA THR A 71 0.63 -11.37 -14.56
C THR A 71 -0.61 -10.46 -14.59
N SER A 72 -1.73 -10.94 -14.07
CA SER A 72 -2.97 -10.15 -13.98
C SER A 72 -2.76 -8.91 -13.09
N ALA A 73 -2.13 -9.10 -11.93
CA ALA A 73 -1.84 -8.00 -11.03
C ALA A 73 -0.86 -6.98 -11.64
N ALA A 74 0.21 -7.44 -12.28
CA ALA A 74 1.19 -6.59 -12.96
C ALA A 74 0.54 -5.76 -14.07
N LEU A 75 -0.33 -6.35 -14.89
CA LEU A 75 -1.06 -5.61 -15.93
C LEU A 75 -1.95 -4.51 -15.33
N ILE A 76 -2.71 -4.82 -14.27
CA ILE A 76 -3.59 -3.83 -13.61
C ILE A 76 -2.76 -2.71 -12.97
N ILE A 77 -1.70 -3.06 -12.24
CA ILE A 77 -0.83 -2.08 -11.58
C ILE A 77 -0.12 -1.20 -12.62
N GLN A 78 0.40 -1.81 -13.68
CA GLN A 78 1.15 -1.07 -14.70
C GLN A 78 0.26 -0.12 -15.48
N THR A 79 -0.94 -0.57 -15.88
CA THR A 79 -1.93 0.28 -16.57
C THR A 79 -2.34 1.45 -15.69
N ALA A 80 -2.72 1.22 -14.43
CA ALA A 80 -3.07 2.29 -13.51
C ALA A 80 -1.92 3.27 -13.26
N SER A 81 -0.69 2.76 -13.16
CA SER A 81 0.50 3.59 -12.96
C SER A 81 0.78 4.51 -14.15
N VAL A 82 0.58 4.04 -15.38
CA VAL A 82 0.72 4.86 -16.60
C VAL A 82 -0.30 6.00 -16.62
N TYR A 83 -1.52 5.75 -16.17
CA TYR A 83 -2.56 6.77 -16.06
C TYR A 83 -2.50 7.60 -14.77
N GLY A 84 -1.51 7.36 -13.89
CA GLY A 84 -1.37 8.07 -12.62
C GLY A 84 -2.51 7.81 -11.63
N ILE A 85 -3.27 6.72 -11.79
CA ILE A 85 -4.40 6.37 -10.93
C ILE A 85 -3.87 5.70 -9.66
N PRO A 86 -4.08 6.28 -8.46
CA PRO A 86 -3.69 5.63 -7.22
C PRO A 86 -4.60 4.43 -6.96
N LEU A 87 -3.99 3.27 -6.70
CA LEU A 87 -4.70 2.05 -6.34
C LEU A 87 -4.02 1.27 -5.23
N SER A 88 -4.74 0.32 -4.65
CA SER A 88 -4.20 -0.60 -3.64
C SER A 88 -3.60 -1.83 -4.31
N THR A 89 -2.27 -1.94 -4.33
CA THR A 89 -1.57 -3.13 -4.85
C THR A 89 -1.94 -4.39 -4.06
N THR A 90 -2.21 -4.26 -2.76
CA THR A 90 -2.68 -5.36 -1.90
C THR A 90 -4.05 -5.88 -2.32
N HIS A 91 -4.99 -5.00 -2.70
CA HIS A 91 -6.28 -5.44 -3.23
C HIS A 91 -6.08 -6.17 -4.54
N VAL A 92 -5.33 -5.57 -5.48
CA VAL A 92 -5.11 -6.12 -6.81
C VAL A 92 -4.53 -7.53 -6.75
N ILE A 93 -3.46 -7.76 -5.97
CA ILE A 93 -2.87 -9.11 -5.88
C ILE A 93 -3.78 -10.09 -5.14
N SER A 94 -4.43 -9.67 -4.04
CA SER A 94 -5.31 -10.55 -3.26
C SER A 94 -6.52 -11.03 -4.06
N THR A 95 -7.15 -10.13 -4.82
CA THR A 95 -8.28 -10.47 -5.70
C THR A 95 -7.83 -11.25 -6.92
N SER A 96 -6.63 -11.01 -7.46
CA SER A 96 -6.08 -11.81 -8.57
C SER A 96 -5.85 -13.27 -8.14
N ILE A 97 -5.26 -13.48 -6.95
CA ILE A 97 -5.09 -14.83 -6.36
C ILE A 97 -6.45 -15.50 -6.12
N MET A 98 -7.41 -14.76 -5.56
CA MET A 98 -8.77 -15.26 -5.34
C MET A 98 -9.46 -15.64 -6.64
N GLY A 99 -9.32 -14.81 -7.68
CA GLY A 99 -9.87 -15.04 -9.01
C GLY A 99 -9.33 -16.31 -9.66
N VAL A 100 -8.01 -16.53 -9.61
CA VAL A 100 -7.40 -17.76 -10.13
C VAL A 100 -7.86 -18.99 -9.33
N GLY A 101 -7.98 -18.88 -8.01
CA GLY A 101 -8.51 -19.95 -7.15
C GLY A 101 -9.97 -20.29 -7.49
N ALA A 102 -10.81 -19.28 -7.64
CA ALA A 102 -12.23 -19.42 -7.96
C ALA A 102 -12.45 -20.01 -9.37
N ALA A 103 -11.64 -19.58 -10.35
CA ALA A 103 -11.68 -20.08 -11.72
C ALA A 103 -11.35 -21.57 -11.81
N LYS A 104 -10.45 -22.07 -10.96
CA LYS A 104 -10.18 -23.51 -10.85
C LYS A 104 -11.31 -24.26 -10.16
N ARG A 105 -11.69 -23.80 -8.96
CA ARG A 105 -12.77 -24.38 -8.16
C ARG A 105 -13.21 -23.38 -7.09
N PHE A 106 -14.45 -22.94 -7.16
CA PHE A 106 -15.02 -21.98 -6.21
C PHE A 106 -14.90 -22.42 -4.74
N SER A 107 -15.10 -23.71 -4.46
CA SER A 107 -14.95 -24.27 -3.11
C SER A 107 -13.49 -24.47 -2.67
N GLY A 108 -12.52 -24.24 -3.56
CA GLY A 108 -11.09 -24.28 -3.26
C GLY A 108 -10.57 -23.00 -2.62
N VAL A 109 -11.35 -21.92 -2.65
CA VAL A 109 -11.07 -20.65 -1.96
C VAL A 109 -11.57 -20.72 -0.52
N LYS A 110 -10.73 -20.31 0.43
CA LYS A 110 -11.11 -20.24 1.85
C LYS A 110 -11.88 -18.95 2.14
N TRP A 111 -13.20 -18.97 1.92
CA TRP A 111 -14.09 -17.81 2.08
C TRP A 111 -14.05 -17.15 3.47
N MET A 112 -13.87 -17.93 4.54
CA MET A 112 -13.68 -17.36 5.88
C MET A 112 -12.43 -16.46 5.97
N VAL A 113 -11.38 -16.76 5.22
CA VAL A 113 -10.17 -15.91 5.16
C VAL A 113 -10.46 -14.66 4.33
N VAL A 114 -11.18 -14.81 3.21
CA VAL A 114 -11.61 -13.69 2.36
C VAL A 114 -12.45 -12.68 3.14
N GLU A 115 -13.44 -13.15 3.89
CA GLU A 115 -14.30 -12.31 4.71
C GLU A 115 -13.50 -11.51 5.74
N ARG A 116 -12.55 -12.15 6.44
CA ARG A 116 -11.65 -11.47 7.39
C ARG A 116 -10.80 -10.38 6.72
N ILE A 117 -10.34 -10.63 5.49
CA ILE A 117 -9.57 -9.65 4.71
C ILE A 117 -10.44 -8.44 4.36
N ILE A 118 -11.68 -8.67 3.88
CA ILE A 118 -12.61 -7.59 3.53
C ILE A 118 -12.93 -6.73 4.75
N TRP A 119 -13.22 -7.35 5.90
CA TRP A 119 -13.43 -6.61 7.14
C TRP A 119 -12.21 -5.81 7.55
N ALA A 120 -11.00 -6.36 7.40
CA ALA A 120 -9.78 -5.60 7.66
C ALA A 120 -9.65 -4.38 6.74
N TRP A 121 -9.98 -4.49 5.45
CA TRP A 121 -9.95 -3.38 4.51
C TRP A 121 -10.91 -2.25 4.92
N ILE A 122 -12.14 -2.62 5.27
CA ILE A 122 -13.16 -1.65 5.70
C ILE A 122 -12.75 -0.98 7.00
N LEU A 123 -12.26 -1.74 7.99
CA LEU A 123 -11.88 -1.22 9.30
C LEU A 123 -10.60 -0.38 9.29
N THR A 124 -9.71 -0.59 8.32
CA THR A 124 -8.46 0.17 8.22
C THR A 124 -8.71 1.65 7.93
N LEU A 125 -9.73 1.98 7.14
CA LEU A 125 -10.08 3.38 6.81
C LEU A 125 -10.49 4.20 8.04
N PRO A 126 -11.52 3.82 8.84
CA PRO A 126 -11.90 4.57 10.02
C PRO A 126 -10.79 4.54 11.08
N ALA A 127 -10.08 3.42 11.27
CA ALA A 127 -9.01 3.33 12.24
C ALA A 127 -7.88 4.33 11.94
N THR A 128 -7.40 4.38 10.70
CA THR A 128 -6.36 5.34 10.30
C THR A 128 -6.86 6.78 10.34
N GLY A 129 -8.12 7.02 9.98
CA GLY A 129 -8.76 8.34 10.10
C GLY A 129 -8.82 8.85 11.54
N ILE A 130 -9.25 8.01 12.49
CA ILE A 130 -9.31 8.34 13.92
C ILE A 130 -7.91 8.61 14.48
N ILE A 131 -6.94 7.75 14.18
CA ILE A 131 -5.55 7.92 14.62
C ILE A 131 -4.98 9.24 14.06
N GLY A 132 -5.19 9.51 12.77
CA GLY A 132 -4.77 10.75 12.13
C GLY A 132 -5.40 11.98 12.78
N PHE A 133 -6.70 11.93 13.09
CA PHE A 133 -7.41 13.01 13.78
C PHE A 133 -6.83 13.27 15.18
N ILE A 134 -6.60 12.22 15.97
CA ILE A 134 -6.03 12.33 17.32
C ILE A 134 -4.64 12.96 17.26
N LEU A 135 -3.78 12.47 16.36
CA LEU A 135 -2.41 13.00 16.21
C LEU A 135 -2.43 14.47 15.76
N ALA A 136 -3.30 14.83 14.83
CA ALA A 136 -3.44 16.22 14.38
C ALA A 136 -3.91 17.14 15.52
N ARG A 137 -4.88 16.71 16.33
CA ARG A 137 -5.35 17.46 17.50
C ARG A 137 -4.29 17.59 18.58
N ALA A 138 -3.50 16.54 18.80
CA ALA A 138 -2.38 16.59 19.74
C ALA A 138 -1.32 17.59 19.28
N ALA A 139 -0.91 17.56 18.00
CA ALA A 139 0.09 18.47 17.45
C ALA A 139 -0.30 19.95 17.64
N VAL A 140 -1.57 20.31 17.40
CA VAL A 140 -2.08 21.68 17.61
C VAL A 140 -2.14 22.07 19.08
N ALA A 141 -2.24 21.12 20.01
CA ALA A 141 -2.23 21.42 21.44
C ALA A 141 -0.83 21.74 22.01
N PHE A 142 0.23 21.46 21.24
CA PHE A 142 1.62 21.76 21.60
C PHE A 142 2.19 22.98 20.86
N GLU A 143 1.44 23.58 19.93
CA GLU A 143 1.71 24.88 19.29
C GLU A 143 1.01 26.01 20.06
#